data_AF-A0AAN7X7F0-F1
#
_entry.id   AF-A0AAN7X7F0-F1
#
_cell.length_a   1.000
_cell.length_b   1.000
_cell.length_c   1.000
_cell.angle_alpha   90.00
_cell.angle_beta   90.00
_cell.angle_gamma   90.00
#
_symmetry.space_group_name_H-M   'P 1'
#
loop_
_entity.id
_entity.type
_entity.pdbx_description
1 polymer ?
#
loop_
_entity_poly.entity_id
_entity_poly.type
_entity_poly.pdbx_seq_one_letter_code
_entity_poly.pdbx_strand_id
1 'polypeptide(L)'
;MHLLISTLLLDSFGIDLSANYAYYENMPSGVKSGERQTWFALCRNEEGFCINPVGLEILCNHQSTDYQSWLVLKVLYNGQYFDSILDLKQQYEAGTVQKIIYKPVPNYAALKSKNKPTGNGPQQFYVQGERFSIKNNHIAYLDWSFAFGLSPLRGMRVFDVRLRRERIIFELTIQEAIFSLWVRHPKSHAHQIP
;
A
#
# COMPACT_ATOMS: atom_id res chain seq x y z
N MET A 1 -23.11 -3.89 -9.77
CA MET A 1 -22.39 -3.18 -8.68
C MET A 1 -22.18 -1.70 -9.00
N HIS A 2 -21.69 -1.33 -10.19
CA HIS A 2 -21.40 0.06 -10.61
C HIS A 2 -22.52 1.09 -10.39
N LEU A 3 -23.80 0.72 -10.59
CA LEU A 3 -24.94 1.63 -10.48
C LEU A 3 -25.48 1.79 -9.04
N LEU A 4 -25.06 0.93 -8.10
CA LEU A 4 -25.68 0.88 -6.77
C LEU A 4 -25.17 1.95 -5.81
N ILE A 5 -23.96 2.48 -6.03
CA ILE A 5 -23.32 3.42 -5.10
C ILE A 5 -22.68 4.64 -5.78
N SER A 6 -22.84 4.82 -7.09
CA SER A 6 -22.22 5.95 -7.81
C SER A 6 -22.59 7.30 -7.20
N THR A 7 -23.87 7.52 -6.89
CA THR A 7 -24.35 8.75 -6.24
C THR A 7 -23.72 8.94 -4.86
N LEU A 8 -23.71 7.88 -4.03
CA LEU A 8 -23.09 7.94 -2.70
C LEU A 8 -21.61 8.31 -2.77
N LEU A 9 -20.86 7.72 -3.71
CA LEU A 9 -19.43 7.97 -3.87
C LEU A 9 -19.13 9.37 -4.37
N LEU A 10 -19.93 9.88 -5.32
CA LEU A 10 -19.81 11.24 -5.80
C LEU A 10 -20.11 12.24 -4.68
N ASP A 11 -21.23 12.07 -3.98
CA ASP A 11 -21.67 12.96 -2.90
C ASP A 11 -20.70 12.94 -1.70
N SER A 12 -20.26 11.75 -1.30
CA SER A 12 -19.46 11.57 -0.09
C SER A 12 -17.99 11.85 -0.31
N PHE A 13 -17.47 11.55 -1.50
CA PHE A 13 -16.03 11.49 -1.73
C PHE A 13 -15.56 12.23 -2.98
N GLY A 14 -16.47 12.68 -3.85
CA GLY A 14 -16.13 13.24 -5.16
C GLY A 14 -15.58 12.20 -6.13
N ILE A 15 -15.86 10.92 -5.90
CA ILE A 15 -15.31 9.80 -6.68
C ILE A 15 -16.33 9.34 -7.72
N ASP A 16 -15.93 9.36 -8.99
CA ASP A 16 -16.64 8.71 -10.08
C ASP A 16 -15.99 7.35 -10.37
N LEU A 17 -16.75 6.28 -10.14
CA LEU A 17 -16.29 4.90 -10.38
C LEU A 17 -15.94 4.62 -11.84
N SER A 18 -16.52 5.37 -12.79
CA SER A 18 -16.27 5.16 -14.22
C SER A 18 -14.91 5.68 -14.68
N ALA A 19 -14.28 6.55 -13.87
CA ALA A 19 -13.11 7.31 -14.31
C ALA A 19 -11.96 7.37 -13.30
N ASN A 20 -12.23 7.34 -11.98
CA ASN A 20 -11.19 7.77 -11.03
C ASN A 20 -11.35 7.22 -9.59
N TYR A 21 -10.95 5.97 -9.36
CA TYR A 21 -10.86 5.39 -8.02
C TYR A 21 -9.55 4.62 -7.81
N ALA A 22 -9.10 4.57 -6.56
CA ALA A 22 -7.98 3.75 -6.12
C ALA A 22 -8.38 3.06 -4.81
N TYR A 23 -7.69 1.99 -4.46
CA TYR A 23 -7.90 1.32 -3.18
C TYR A 23 -6.59 0.75 -2.66
N TYR A 24 -6.55 0.47 -1.35
CA TYR A 24 -5.52 -0.35 -0.74
C TYR A 24 -6.14 -1.63 -0.17
N GLU A 25 -5.36 -2.69 -0.24
CA GLU A 25 -5.70 -3.99 0.36
C GLU A 25 -5.07 -4.05 1.74
N ASN A 26 -5.89 -4.26 2.76
CA ASN A 26 -5.39 -4.47 4.11
C ASN A 26 -4.95 -5.92 4.29
N MET A 27 -3.74 -6.10 4.83
CA MET A 27 -3.18 -7.40 5.17
C MET A 27 -3.18 -7.61 6.70
N PRO A 28 -3.29 -8.86 7.17
CA PRO A 28 -3.45 -10.11 6.41
C PRO A 28 -4.90 -10.34 5.89
N SER A 29 -5.05 -11.22 4.90
CA SER A 29 -6.35 -11.58 4.28
C SER A 29 -7.19 -12.55 5.13
N GLY A 30 -7.45 -12.23 6.39
CA GLY A 30 -8.26 -13.06 7.29
C GLY A 30 -7.65 -13.17 8.68
N VAL A 31 -8.33 -13.88 9.57
CA VAL A 31 -7.89 -14.08 10.96
C VAL A 31 -7.53 -15.54 11.26
N LYS A 32 -7.83 -16.46 10.34
CA LYS A 32 -7.49 -17.89 10.44
C LYS A 32 -6.76 -18.36 9.18
N SER A 33 -5.98 -19.43 9.35
CA SER A 33 -5.31 -20.11 8.22
C SER A 33 -6.34 -20.61 7.20
N GLY A 34 -6.07 -20.37 5.92
CA GLY A 34 -6.94 -20.77 4.80
C GLY A 34 -8.04 -19.77 4.46
N GLU A 35 -8.27 -18.75 5.28
CA GLU A 35 -9.16 -17.65 4.91
C GLU A 35 -8.50 -16.74 3.86
N ARG A 36 -9.35 -16.12 3.04
CA ARG A 36 -8.95 -15.10 2.07
C ARG A 36 -10.02 -14.00 2.04
N GLN A 37 -10.07 -13.26 3.15
CA GLN A 37 -11.00 -12.17 3.39
C GLN A 37 -10.22 -10.87 3.54
N THR A 38 -10.40 -9.92 2.64
CA THR A 38 -9.60 -8.69 2.61
C THR A 38 -10.49 -7.47 2.70
N TRP A 39 -10.09 -6.54 3.57
CA TRP A 39 -10.64 -5.19 3.58
C TRP A 39 -9.99 -4.39 2.46
N PHE A 40 -10.81 -3.94 1.51
CA PHE A 40 -10.45 -3.01 0.45
C PHE A 40 -10.91 -1.63 0.87
N ALA A 41 -9.97 -0.73 1.10
CA ALA A 41 -10.26 0.61 1.55
C ALA A 41 -10.07 1.61 0.40
N LEU A 42 -11.12 2.36 0.13
CA LEU A 42 -11.17 3.24 -1.03
C LEU A 42 -10.33 4.51 -0.77
N CYS A 43 -9.70 5.01 -1.82
CA CYS A 43 -8.92 6.25 -1.84
C CYS A 43 -9.30 7.11 -3.03
N ARG A 44 -8.97 8.40 -2.94
CA ARG A 44 -8.95 9.25 -4.14
C ARG A 44 -7.75 8.87 -5.01
N ASN A 45 -7.99 8.66 -6.30
CA ASN A 45 -6.94 8.36 -7.25
C ASN A 45 -6.25 9.65 -7.71
N GLU A 46 -5.36 10.13 -6.85
CA GLU A 46 -4.54 11.33 -7.04
C GLU A 46 -3.07 11.01 -6.70
N GLU A 47 -2.15 11.91 -7.03
CA GLU A 47 -0.75 11.78 -6.59
C GLU A 47 -0.70 11.63 -5.07
N GLY A 48 0.01 10.61 -4.57
CA GLY A 48 0.03 10.27 -3.15
C GLY A 48 -1.28 9.68 -2.61
N PHE A 49 -2.00 8.89 -3.42
CA PHE A 49 -3.28 8.26 -3.06
C PHE A 49 -3.27 7.56 -1.68
N CYS A 50 -2.13 7.02 -1.24
CA CYS A 50 -1.98 6.31 0.03
C CYS A 50 -2.27 7.18 1.28
N ILE A 51 -2.18 8.50 1.17
CA ILE A 51 -2.55 9.45 2.23
C ILE A 51 -3.85 10.19 1.94
N ASN A 52 -4.61 9.72 0.94
CA ASN A 52 -5.95 10.19 0.60
C ASN A 52 -7.01 9.09 0.80
N PRO A 53 -7.05 8.38 1.95
CA PRO A 53 -8.12 7.41 2.22
C PRO A 53 -9.46 8.14 2.32
N VAL A 54 -10.51 7.46 1.89
CA VAL A 54 -11.88 7.90 2.12
C VAL A 54 -12.55 6.99 3.13
N GLY A 55 -13.64 7.46 3.74
CA GLY A 55 -14.32 6.72 4.80
C GLY A 55 -15.16 5.54 4.31
N LEU A 56 -14.72 4.81 3.27
CA LEU A 56 -15.40 3.62 2.76
C LEU A 56 -14.43 2.45 2.62
N GLU A 57 -14.76 1.34 3.28
CA GLU A 57 -14.04 0.08 3.17
C GLU A 57 -15.01 -1.09 2.93
N ILE A 58 -14.57 -2.09 2.18
CA ILE A 58 -15.38 -3.25 1.81
C ILE A 58 -14.61 -4.52 2.17
N LEU A 59 -15.21 -5.37 3.01
CA LEU A 59 -14.68 -6.70 3.29
C LEU A 59 -15.19 -7.66 2.21
N CYS A 60 -14.28 -8.19 1.40
CA CYS A 60 -14.60 -9.18 0.38
C CYS A 60 -14.00 -10.54 0.76
N ASN A 61 -14.80 -11.60 0.65
CA ASN A 61 -14.33 -12.97 0.62
C ASN A 61 -14.01 -13.35 -0.83
N HIS A 62 -12.72 -13.59 -1.09
CA HIS A 62 -12.18 -13.99 -2.38
C HIS A 62 -11.42 -15.32 -2.29
N GLN A 63 -11.84 -16.21 -1.38
CA GLN A 63 -11.24 -17.53 -1.18
C GLN A 63 -11.37 -18.44 -2.40
N SER A 64 -12.49 -18.36 -3.11
CA SER A 64 -12.69 -19.12 -4.33
C SER A 64 -11.81 -18.62 -5.47
N THR A 65 -11.35 -19.52 -6.32
CA THR A 65 -10.71 -19.18 -7.59
C THR A 65 -11.70 -18.67 -8.63
N ASP A 66 -12.99 -18.94 -8.46
CA ASP A 66 -14.06 -18.39 -9.30
C ASP A 66 -14.51 -17.03 -8.75
N TYR A 67 -14.19 -15.96 -9.48
CA TYR A 67 -14.51 -14.59 -9.11
C TYR A 67 -16.02 -14.32 -9.02
N GLN A 68 -16.86 -15.10 -9.70
CA GLN A 68 -18.31 -14.95 -9.65
C GLN A 68 -18.89 -15.36 -8.29
N SER A 69 -18.15 -16.20 -7.55
CA SER A 69 -18.52 -16.65 -6.21
C SER A 69 -17.99 -15.76 -5.08
N TRP A 70 -17.31 -14.66 -5.40
CA TRP A 70 -16.81 -13.73 -4.40
C TRP A 70 -17.95 -12.94 -3.76
N LEU A 71 -17.85 -12.71 -2.45
CA LEU A 71 -18.92 -12.12 -1.66
C LEU A 71 -18.43 -10.92 -0.86
N VAL A 72 -19.21 -9.85 -0.89
CA VAL A 72 -19.06 -8.75 0.08
C VAL A 72 -19.67 -9.20 1.40
N LEU A 73 -18.84 -9.27 2.44
CA LEU A 73 -19.25 -9.71 3.78
C LEU A 73 -19.69 -8.55 4.68
N LYS A 74 -19.02 -7.40 4.55
CA LYS A 74 -19.28 -6.18 5.31
C LYS A 74 -18.89 -4.95 4.51
N VAL A 75 -19.53 -3.84 4.84
CA VAL A 75 -19.13 -2.50 4.38
C VAL A 75 -18.94 -1.61 5.60
N LEU A 76 -17.88 -0.81 5.61
CA LEU A 76 -17.63 0.21 6.61
C LEU A 76 -17.77 1.56 5.92
N TYR A 77 -18.72 2.39 6.34
CA TYR A 77 -18.87 3.75 5.85
C TYR A 77 -18.88 4.73 7.04
N ASN A 78 -17.97 5.70 7.03
CA ASN A 78 -17.86 6.74 8.07
C ASN A 78 -17.87 6.18 9.51
N GLY A 79 -17.15 5.07 9.73
CA GLY A 79 -17.09 4.41 11.04
C GLY A 79 -18.31 3.54 11.40
N GLN A 80 -19.28 3.39 10.50
CA GLN A 80 -20.48 2.56 10.70
C GLN A 80 -20.44 1.31 9.81
N TYR A 81 -20.82 0.16 10.37
CA TYR A 81 -20.83 -1.11 9.65
C TYR A 81 -22.21 -1.41 9.05
N PHE A 82 -22.19 -1.96 7.85
CA PHE A 82 -23.36 -2.42 7.10
C PHE A 82 -23.13 -3.86 6.64
N ASP A 83 -24.23 -4.60 6.50
CA ASP A 83 -24.17 -6.02 6.13
C ASP A 83 -23.99 -6.22 4.63
N SER A 84 -24.35 -5.22 3.82
CA SER A 84 -24.16 -5.24 2.38
C SER A 84 -24.07 -3.83 1.81
N ILE A 85 -23.67 -3.74 0.53
CA ILE A 85 -23.73 -2.49 -0.23
C ILE A 85 -25.18 -1.97 -0.34
N LEU A 86 -26.16 -2.87 -0.45
CA LEU A 86 -27.56 -2.50 -0.58
C LEU A 86 -28.11 -1.88 0.72
N ASP A 87 -27.72 -2.45 1.86
CA ASP A 87 -28.07 -1.94 3.19
C ASP A 87 -27.54 -0.50 3.40
N LEU A 88 -26.25 -0.28 3.10
CA LEU A 88 -25.67 1.07 3.09
C LEU A 88 -26.46 2.03 2.18
N LYS A 89 -26.78 1.61 0.95
CA LYS A 89 -27.53 2.44 -0.01
C LYS A 89 -28.89 2.84 0.55
N GLN A 90 -29.67 1.89 1.03
CA GLN A 90 -31.03 2.13 1.55
C GLN A 90 -31.00 3.10 2.73
N GLN A 91 -30.09 2.88 3.68
CA GLN A 91 -29.94 3.77 4.84
C GLN A 91 -29.41 5.16 4.45
N TYR A 92 -28.51 5.23 3.46
CA TYR A 92 -28.01 6.49 2.92
C TYR A 92 -29.12 7.31 2.26
N GLU A 93 -29.98 6.67 1.47
CA GLU A 93 -31.14 7.30 0.81
C GLU A 93 -32.21 7.71 1.83
N ALA A 94 -32.44 6.90 2.86
CA ALA A 94 -33.34 7.22 3.97
C ALA A 94 -32.82 8.34 4.89
N GLY A 95 -31.55 8.74 4.74
CA GLY A 95 -30.93 9.80 5.56
C GLY A 95 -30.60 9.37 6.98
N THR A 96 -30.57 8.07 7.27
CA THR A 96 -30.27 7.53 8.61
C THR A 96 -28.77 7.35 8.87
N VAL A 97 -27.95 7.41 7.81
CA VAL A 97 -26.49 7.35 7.88
C VAL A 97 -25.91 8.74 8.08
N GLN A 98 -24.88 8.86 8.92
CA GLN A 98 -24.08 10.07 9.01
C GLN A 98 -23.25 10.25 7.74
N LYS A 99 -23.76 11.07 6.80
CA LYS A 99 -23.10 11.29 5.52
C LYS A 99 -21.82 12.10 5.67
N ILE A 100 -20.78 11.66 4.98
CA ILE A 100 -19.62 12.50 4.67
C ILE A 100 -20.06 13.41 3.52
N ILE A 101 -19.72 14.70 3.59
CA ILE A 101 -20.01 15.65 2.51
C ILE A 101 -18.69 16.02 1.87
N TYR A 102 -18.53 15.67 0.60
CA TYR A 102 -17.31 16.02 -0.11
C TYR A 102 -17.19 17.53 -0.30
N LYS A 103 -15.99 18.05 -0.03
CA LYS A 103 -15.57 19.39 -0.40
C LYS A 103 -14.23 19.28 -1.13
N PRO A 104 -14.07 19.90 -2.30
CA PRO A 104 -12.78 19.94 -2.99
C PRO A 104 -11.71 20.52 -2.07
N VAL A 105 -10.60 19.80 -1.92
CA VAL A 105 -9.41 20.24 -1.17
C VAL A 105 -8.19 20.17 -2.09
N PRO A 106 -7.20 21.07 -1.94
CA PRO A 106 -5.94 20.93 -2.65
C PRO A 106 -5.27 19.60 -2.33
N ASN A 107 -4.64 18.98 -3.32
CA ASN A 107 -3.84 17.78 -3.08
C ASN A 107 -2.53 18.15 -2.35
N TYR A 108 -2.49 17.90 -1.04
CA TYR A 108 -1.31 18.11 -0.21
C TYR A 108 -0.29 16.96 -0.30
N ALA A 109 -0.65 15.86 -0.95
CA ALA A 109 0.18 14.69 -1.14
C ALA A 109 1.08 14.76 -2.38
N ALA A 110 0.91 15.79 -3.22
CA ALA A 110 1.76 16.02 -4.39
C ALA A 110 3.21 16.32 -3.96
N LEU A 111 4.15 15.53 -4.47
CA LEU A 111 5.58 15.66 -4.15
C LEU A 111 6.29 16.70 -5.02
N LYS A 112 5.63 17.16 -6.08
CA LYS A 112 6.17 18.18 -6.97
C LYS A 112 6.37 19.49 -6.21
N SER A 113 7.63 19.94 -6.13
CA SER A 113 7.97 21.24 -5.56
C SER A 113 7.18 22.37 -6.24
N LYS A 114 6.57 23.23 -5.41
CA LYS A 114 5.88 24.45 -5.88
C LYS A 114 6.86 25.55 -6.27
N ASN A 115 8.10 25.47 -5.78
CA ASN A 115 9.14 26.45 -6.02
C ASN A 115 10.09 25.95 -7.11
N LYS A 116 10.45 26.84 -8.04
CA LYS A 116 11.48 26.56 -9.04
C LYS A 116 12.84 26.45 -8.34
N PRO A 117 13.64 25.40 -8.61
CA PRO A 117 15.02 25.34 -8.14
C PRO A 117 15.80 26.57 -8.59
N THR A 118 16.59 27.15 -7.69
CA THR A 118 17.40 28.35 -7.96
C THR A 118 18.75 28.03 -8.62
N GLY A 119 19.12 26.75 -8.73
CA GLY A 119 20.35 26.30 -9.36
C GLY A 119 20.54 24.79 -9.21
N ASN A 120 21.69 24.30 -9.66
CA ASN A 120 22.08 22.90 -9.47
C ASN A 120 22.69 22.71 -8.08
N GLY A 121 22.28 21.65 -7.39
CA GLY A 121 22.94 21.25 -6.14
C GLY A 121 24.37 20.74 -6.38
N PRO A 122 25.17 20.56 -5.33
CA PRO A 122 26.49 19.96 -5.43
C PRO A 122 26.45 18.60 -6.15
N GLN A 123 27.38 18.36 -7.06
CA GLN A 123 27.48 17.11 -7.82
C GLN A 123 28.75 16.34 -7.43
N GLN A 124 28.59 15.02 -7.22
CA GLN A 124 29.71 14.12 -7.00
C GLN A 124 30.22 13.58 -8.34
N PHE A 125 31.54 13.61 -8.53
CA PHE A 125 32.20 13.10 -9.74
C PHE A 125 33.58 12.52 -9.41
N TYR A 126 34.11 11.69 -10.30
CA TYR A 126 35.41 11.04 -10.15
C TYR A 126 36.48 11.77 -10.98
N VAL A 127 37.22 12.68 -10.33
CA VAL A 127 38.28 13.47 -11.01
C VAL A 127 39.33 12.59 -11.67
N GLN A 128 39.69 11.48 -11.03
CA GLN A 128 40.72 10.53 -11.47
C GLN A 128 40.12 9.19 -11.94
N GLY A 129 38.85 9.18 -12.34
CA GLY A 129 38.13 7.97 -12.72
C GLY A 129 37.72 7.10 -11.53
N GLU A 130 37.03 5.99 -11.84
CA GLU A 130 36.51 5.06 -10.85
C GLU A 130 37.65 4.37 -10.09
N ARG A 131 37.54 4.32 -8.75
CA ARG A 131 38.53 3.68 -7.88
C ARG A 131 38.15 2.24 -7.48
N PHE A 132 37.10 1.71 -8.10
CA PHE A 132 36.61 0.34 -7.94
C PHE A 132 36.53 -0.33 -9.31
N SER A 133 36.49 -1.65 -9.34
CA SER A 133 36.21 -2.41 -10.57
C SER A 133 34.97 -3.27 -10.39
N ILE A 134 34.17 -3.34 -11.44
CA ILE A 134 32.99 -4.21 -11.50
C ILE A 134 33.16 -5.13 -12.69
N LYS A 135 33.11 -6.45 -12.45
CA LYS A 135 33.07 -7.47 -13.49
C LYS A 135 31.86 -8.35 -13.24
N ASN A 136 30.86 -8.23 -14.12
CA ASN A 136 29.54 -8.84 -13.93
C ASN A 136 28.95 -8.38 -12.58
N ASN A 137 28.83 -9.28 -11.61
CA ASN A 137 28.34 -8.98 -10.27
C ASN A 137 29.44 -8.96 -9.20
N HIS A 138 30.71 -9.05 -9.58
CA HIS A 138 31.83 -9.00 -8.65
C HIS A 138 32.40 -7.59 -8.57
N ILE A 139 32.52 -7.06 -7.35
CA ILE A 139 33.07 -5.74 -7.04
C ILE A 139 34.43 -5.93 -6.36
N ALA A 140 35.41 -5.12 -6.74
CA ALA A 140 36.66 -4.96 -6.01
C ALA A 140 36.94 -3.47 -5.75
N TYR A 141 37.24 -3.13 -4.49
CA TYR A 141 37.56 -1.76 -4.05
C TYR A 141 38.61 -1.81 -2.93
N LEU A 142 39.81 -1.28 -3.18
CA LEU A 142 40.95 -1.44 -2.26
C LEU A 142 41.12 -2.94 -1.91
N ASP A 143 41.15 -3.28 -0.62
CA ASP A 143 41.25 -4.65 -0.13
C ASP A 143 39.90 -5.40 -0.05
N TRP A 144 38.79 -4.75 -0.43
CA TRP A 144 37.46 -5.34 -0.43
C TRP A 144 37.17 -6.07 -1.74
N SER A 145 36.57 -7.24 -1.62
CA SER A 145 35.97 -7.94 -2.77
C SER A 145 34.68 -8.66 -2.35
N PHE A 146 33.64 -8.58 -3.18
CA PHE A 146 32.39 -9.32 -2.95
C PHE A 146 31.62 -9.48 -4.26
N ALA A 147 30.72 -10.46 -4.29
CA ALA A 147 29.70 -10.57 -5.34
C ALA A 147 28.36 -10.03 -4.82
N PHE A 148 27.57 -9.36 -5.66
CA PHE A 148 26.23 -8.92 -5.31
C PHE A 148 25.15 -9.63 -6.12
N GLY A 149 23.90 -9.52 -5.67
CA GLY A 149 22.74 -10.00 -6.40
C GLY A 149 21.44 -9.40 -5.87
N LEU A 150 20.37 -9.57 -6.65
CA LEU A 150 19.02 -9.14 -6.30
C LEU A 150 18.08 -10.34 -6.33
N SER A 151 17.39 -10.58 -5.23
CA SER A 151 16.27 -11.53 -5.15
C SER A 151 14.95 -10.77 -5.32
N PRO A 152 14.03 -11.24 -6.18
CA PRO A 152 12.70 -10.65 -6.28
C PRO A 152 11.88 -10.70 -4.98
N LEU A 153 12.20 -11.64 -4.09
CA LEU A 153 11.52 -11.81 -2.80
C LEU A 153 12.23 -11.07 -1.66
N ARG A 154 13.56 -11.16 -1.63
CA ARG A 154 14.39 -10.74 -0.49
C ARG A 154 15.21 -9.47 -0.74
N GLY A 155 15.18 -8.93 -1.94
CA GLY A 155 15.95 -7.74 -2.30
C GLY A 155 17.46 -8.02 -2.39
N MET A 156 18.26 -7.05 -1.96
CA MET A 156 19.71 -7.02 -2.20
C MET A 156 20.47 -8.02 -1.32
N ARG A 157 21.52 -8.60 -1.92
CA ARG A 157 22.35 -9.66 -1.35
C ARG A 157 23.80 -9.41 -1.68
N VAL A 158 24.71 -9.76 -0.78
CA VAL A 158 26.15 -9.86 -1.07
C VAL A 158 26.72 -11.20 -0.60
N PHE A 159 27.66 -11.74 -1.36
CA PHE A 159 28.26 -13.07 -1.20
C PHE A 159 29.78 -12.98 -1.25
N ASP A 160 30.45 -13.92 -0.58
CA ASP A 160 31.91 -14.05 -0.55
C ASP A 160 32.59 -12.71 -0.24
N VAL A 161 32.13 -12.02 0.81
CA VAL A 161 32.71 -10.73 1.22
C VAL A 161 34.07 -10.99 1.85
N ARG A 162 35.10 -10.40 1.24
CA ARG A 162 36.48 -10.52 1.68
C ARG A 162 37.08 -9.16 1.99
N LEU A 163 37.97 -9.16 2.99
CA LEU A 163 38.89 -8.08 3.27
C LEU A 163 40.30 -8.66 3.23
N ARG A 164 41.22 -8.04 2.47
CA ARG A 164 42.61 -8.53 2.30
C ARG A 164 42.67 -10.00 1.86
N ARG A 165 41.75 -10.38 0.96
CA ARG A 165 41.60 -11.75 0.40
C ARG A 165 41.07 -12.81 1.37
N GLU A 166 40.87 -12.48 2.64
CA GLU A 166 40.27 -13.37 3.63
C GLU A 166 38.75 -13.17 3.65
N ARG A 167 37.99 -14.26 3.54
CA ARG A 167 36.53 -14.22 3.63
C ARG A 167 36.12 -13.94 5.07
N ILE A 168 35.36 -12.87 5.24
CA ILE A 168 34.79 -12.46 6.54
C ILE A 168 33.29 -12.69 6.60
N ILE A 169 32.59 -12.72 5.46
CA ILE A 169 31.16 -13.02 5.39
C ILE A 169 30.90 -13.92 4.18
N PHE A 170 30.24 -15.06 4.42
CA PHE A 170 29.82 -15.95 3.33
C PHE A 170 28.63 -15.36 2.56
N GLU A 171 27.61 -14.92 3.28
CA GLU A 171 26.41 -14.28 2.74
C GLU A 171 25.88 -13.21 3.71
N LEU A 172 25.49 -12.07 3.16
CA LEU A 172 24.74 -11.02 3.85
C LEU A 172 23.54 -10.63 2.98
N THR A 173 22.35 -10.93 3.47
CA THR A 173 21.09 -10.81 2.72
C THR A 173 19.98 -10.31 3.63
N ILE A 174 19.14 -9.40 3.12
CA ILE A 174 17.88 -9.00 3.79
C ILE A 174 16.95 -10.23 3.80
N GLN A 175 16.39 -10.59 4.95
CA GLN A 175 15.46 -11.71 5.02
C GLN A 175 14.01 -11.28 4.82
N GLU A 176 13.54 -10.31 5.61
CA GLU A 176 12.14 -9.84 5.61
C GLU A 176 12.05 -8.38 6.07
N ALA A 177 10.94 -7.73 5.75
CA ALA A 177 10.55 -6.42 6.29
C ALA A 177 9.09 -6.47 6.75
N ILE A 178 8.83 -6.10 8.00
CA ILE A 178 7.50 -6.19 8.61
C ILE A 178 7.03 -4.80 9.04
N PHE A 179 5.80 -4.46 8.66
CA PHE A 179 5.11 -3.27 9.11
C PHE A 179 3.83 -3.69 9.84
N SER A 180 3.81 -3.54 11.17
CA SER A 180 2.63 -3.80 11.99
C SER A 180 1.90 -2.50 12.30
N LEU A 181 0.66 -2.36 11.82
CA LEU A 181 -0.16 -1.17 12.03
C LEU A 181 -1.34 -1.49 12.95
N TRP A 182 -1.57 -0.64 13.94
CA TRP A 182 -2.77 -0.66 14.75
C TRP A 182 -3.75 0.39 14.24
N VAL A 183 -4.88 -0.06 13.69
CA VAL A 183 -5.95 0.80 13.19
C VAL A 183 -7.20 0.59 14.04
N ARG A 184 -7.80 1.70 14.49
CA ARG A 184 -9.06 1.64 15.24
C ARG A 184 -10.22 1.37 14.29
N HIS A 185 -10.54 0.11 14.08
CA HIS A 185 -11.82 -0.26 13.47
C HIS A 185 -12.91 -0.30 14.55
N PRO A 186 -14.10 0.28 14.31
CA PRO A 186 -15.16 0.39 15.32
C PRO A 186 -15.65 -0.95 15.93
N LYS A 187 -15.30 -2.11 15.34
CA LYS A 187 -15.62 -3.46 15.86
C LYS A 187 -14.42 -4.27 16.36
N SER A 188 -13.23 -3.69 16.48
CA SER A 188 -12.05 -4.38 17.03
C SER A 188 -12.22 -4.91 18.46
N HIS A 189 -13.33 -4.58 19.15
CA HIS A 189 -13.68 -5.08 20.48
C HIS A 189 -14.68 -6.26 20.51
N ALA A 190 -15.17 -6.78 19.37
CA ALA A 190 -16.20 -7.84 19.40
C ALA A 190 -15.66 -9.28 19.42
N HIS A 191 -14.35 -9.49 19.26
CA HIS A 191 -13.76 -10.84 19.16
C HIS A 191 -12.55 -11.09 20.08
N GLN A 192 -12.43 -10.34 21.19
CA GLN A 192 -11.45 -10.62 22.25
C GLN A 192 -12.12 -10.72 23.62
N ILE A 193 -12.98 -11.73 23.82
CA ILE A 193 -13.35 -12.36 25.11
C ILE A 193 -13.78 -13.81 24.74
N PRO A 194 -13.26 -14.90 25.36
CA PRO A 194 -12.98 -15.09 26.79
C PRO A 194 -11.58 -14.68 27.23
#